data_AF-A0A2V9TVP7-F1
#
_entry.id   AF-A0A2V9TVP7-F1
#
_cell.length_a   1.000
_cell.length_b   1.000
_cell.length_c   1.000
_cell.angle_alpha   90.00
_cell.angle_beta   90.00
_cell.angle_gamma   90.00
#
_symmetry.space_group_name_H-M   'P 1'
#
loop_
_entity.id
_entity.type
_entity.pdbx_description
1 polymer ?
#
loop_
_entity_poly.entity_id
_entity_poly.type
_entity_poly.pdbx_seq_one_letter_code
_entity_poly.pdbx_strand_id
1 'polypeptide(L)'
;MELVGGCHFEYGVLLAGLGREDEATAQTNQAIELDPLSSLYRNWLAAIAFFSRQYDLSIKLAENLGDEWAFSLGVCYAQKKMYPEAIANFEKSIARTGRQTDSLGLLALIYGLAGRKSETRKIISELKERSRDHYVFPSVFAYAYLGLGNKDRALTYLEQAYEEQDPALFYLKVGPFLDPLRPEPRFQALLRRVNFPQ
;
A
#
# COMPACT_ATOMS: atom_id res chain seq x y z
N MET A 1 -0.60 29.87 -6.19
CA MET A 1 0.33 28.81 -6.67
C MET A 1 0.11 27.50 -5.92
N GLU A 2 0.02 27.50 -4.58
CA GLU A 2 -0.29 26.28 -3.79
C GLU A 2 -1.57 25.55 -4.25
N LEU A 3 -2.65 26.28 -4.55
CA LEU A 3 -3.91 25.71 -5.06
C LEU A 3 -3.75 24.95 -6.39
N VAL A 4 -2.83 25.37 -7.27
CA VAL A 4 -2.63 24.75 -8.60
C VAL A 4 -1.72 23.52 -8.48
N GLY A 5 -0.67 23.60 -7.65
CA GLY A 5 0.18 22.46 -7.34
C GLY A 5 -0.60 21.31 -6.69
N GLY A 6 -1.53 21.65 -5.78
CA GLY A 6 -2.46 20.70 -5.18
C GLY A 6 -3.33 19.98 -6.22
N CYS A 7 -3.90 20.69 -7.21
CA CYS A 7 -4.71 20.07 -8.26
C CYS A 7 -3.91 19.07 -9.12
N HIS A 8 -2.69 19.43 -9.51
CA HIS A 8 -1.80 18.52 -10.24
C HIS A 8 -1.46 17.27 -9.41
N PHE A 9 -1.19 17.44 -8.12
CA PHE A 9 -0.94 16.34 -7.20
C PHE A 9 -2.14 15.39 -7.08
N GLU A 10 -3.32 15.91 -6.74
CA GLU A 10 -4.55 15.10 -6.58
C GLU A 10 -4.90 14.34 -7.87
N TYR A 11 -4.73 14.99 -9.03
CA TYR A 11 -4.98 14.33 -10.31
C TYR A 11 -3.93 13.24 -10.59
N GLY A 12 -2.66 13.50 -10.27
CA GLY A 12 -1.61 12.49 -10.34
C GLY A 12 -1.87 11.28 -9.44
N VAL A 13 -2.40 11.50 -8.23
CA VAL A 13 -2.82 10.42 -7.31
C VAL A 13 -3.91 9.55 -7.94
N LEU A 14 -4.96 10.18 -8.46
CA LEU A 14 -6.05 9.49 -9.16
C LEU A 14 -5.51 8.63 -10.31
N LEU A 15 -4.71 9.22 -11.20
CA LEU A 15 -4.14 8.53 -12.36
C LEU A 15 -3.30 7.32 -11.95
N ALA A 16 -2.51 7.43 -10.87
CA ALA A 16 -1.72 6.32 -10.35
C ALA A 16 -2.62 5.16 -9.88
N GLY A 17 -3.70 5.44 -9.15
CA GLY A 17 -4.68 4.43 -8.73
C GLY A 17 -5.37 3.72 -9.91
N LEU A 18 -5.53 4.42 -11.03
CA LEU A 18 -6.08 3.88 -12.29
C LEU A 18 -5.06 3.08 -13.11
N GLY A 19 -3.78 3.11 -12.74
CA GLY A 19 -2.68 2.50 -13.50
C GLY A 19 -2.25 3.31 -14.73
N ARG A 20 -2.54 4.61 -14.76
CA ARG A 20 -2.10 5.56 -15.81
C ARG A 20 -0.80 6.22 -15.39
N GLU A 21 0.25 5.41 -15.34
CA GLU A 21 1.52 5.72 -14.68
C GLU A 21 2.28 6.88 -15.32
N ASP A 22 2.34 6.94 -16.65
CA ASP A 22 3.00 8.02 -17.39
C ASP A 22 2.34 9.38 -17.11
N GLU A 23 1.01 9.40 -17.12
CA GLU A 23 0.24 10.61 -16.85
C GLU A 23 0.32 11.03 -15.38
N ALA A 24 0.27 10.05 -14.46
CA ALA A 24 0.47 10.29 -13.03
C ALA A 24 1.83 10.93 -12.75
N THR A 25 2.88 10.42 -13.40
CA THR A 25 4.25 10.94 -13.32
C THR A 25 4.31 12.38 -13.85
N ALA A 26 3.72 12.64 -15.02
CA ALA A 26 3.69 13.98 -15.61
C ALA A 26 3.01 15.00 -14.71
N GLN A 27 1.83 14.67 -14.16
CA GLN A 27 1.10 15.56 -13.24
C GLN A 27 1.88 15.79 -11.93
N THR A 28 2.49 14.75 -11.37
CA THR A 28 3.29 14.86 -10.15
C THR A 28 4.53 15.74 -10.37
N ASN A 29 5.18 15.65 -11.54
CA ASN A 29 6.29 16.53 -11.89
C ASN A 29 5.86 17.99 -12.02
N GLN A 30 4.68 18.28 -12.59
CA GLN A 30 4.13 19.64 -12.60
C GLN A 30 3.88 20.17 -11.18
N ALA A 31 3.39 19.33 -10.26
CA ALA A 31 3.26 19.71 -8.85
C ALA A 31 4.62 20.02 -8.20
N ILE A 32 5.66 19.25 -8.50
CA ILE A 32 7.04 19.48 -8.01
C ILE A 32 7.64 20.76 -8.59
N GLU A 33 7.39 21.08 -9.87
CA GLU A 33 7.86 22.33 -10.47
C GLU A 33 7.24 23.56 -9.78
N LEU A 34 5.98 23.44 -9.34
CA LEU A 34 5.26 24.51 -8.62
C LEU A 34 5.65 24.63 -7.15
N ASP A 35 5.95 23.52 -6.48
CA ASP A 35 6.53 23.50 -5.13
C ASP A 35 7.69 22.50 -5.05
N PRO A 36 8.92 22.95 -5.36
CA PRO A 36 10.11 22.12 -5.29
C PRO A 36 10.56 21.82 -3.87
N LEU A 37 9.91 22.23 -2.79
CA LEU A 37 10.32 21.86 -1.43
C LEU A 37 9.36 20.85 -0.77
N SER A 38 8.22 20.57 -1.41
CA SER A 38 7.28 19.55 -0.97
C SER A 38 7.92 18.15 -0.97
N SER A 39 8.14 17.59 0.22
CA SER A 39 8.50 16.18 0.39
C SER A 39 7.35 15.25 0.04
N LEU A 40 6.10 15.72 0.17
CA LEU A 40 4.89 14.96 -0.19
C LEU A 40 4.88 14.62 -1.68
N TYR A 41 5.08 15.62 -2.55
CA TYR A 41 5.04 15.41 -4.00
C TYR A 41 6.16 14.48 -4.48
N ARG A 42 7.35 14.62 -3.89
CA ARG A 42 8.47 13.71 -4.17
C ARG A 42 8.23 12.29 -3.68
N ASN A 43 7.65 12.13 -2.48
CA ASN A 43 7.27 10.80 -1.99
C ASN A 43 6.25 10.16 -2.91
N TRP A 44 5.33 10.96 -3.48
CA TRP A 44 4.36 10.44 -4.42
C TRP A 44 4.98 9.95 -5.73
N LEU A 45 6.03 10.62 -6.22
CA LEU A 45 6.81 10.11 -7.36
C LEU A 45 7.44 8.74 -7.06
N ALA A 46 7.95 8.54 -5.83
CA ALA A 46 8.41 7.23 -5.38
C ALA A 46 7.27 6.21 -5.32
N ALA A 47 6.10 6.58 -4.79
CA ALA A 47 4.93 5.72 -4.73
C ALA A 47 4.44 5.29 -6.13
N ILE A 48 4.42 6.21 -7.11
CA ILE A 48 4.12 5.89 -8.51
C ILE A 48 5.13 4.87 -9.03
N ALA A 49 6.43 5.08 -8.84
CA ALA A 49 7.45 4.11 -9.24
C ALA A 49 7.25 2.73 -8.59
N PHE A 50 6.81 2.67 -7.33
CA PHE A 50 6.45 1.42 -6.66
C PHE A 50 5.24 0.73 -7.33
N PHE A 51 4.16 1.46 -7.59
CA PHE A 51 3.00 0.93 -8.30
C PHE A 51 3.34 0.52 -9.75
N SER A 52 4.31 1.17 -10.38
CA SER A 52 4.87 0.80 -11.70
C SER A 52 5.85 -0.37 -11.67
N ARG A 53 6.05 -1.03 -10.51
CA ARG A 53 7.04 -2.12 -10.33
C ARG A 53 8.50 -1.68 -10.53
N GLN A 54 8.78 -0.38 -10.56
CA GLN A 54 10.12 0.20 -10.68
C GLN A 54 10.75 0.39 -9.29
N TYR A 55 10.95 -0.72 -8.57
CA TYR A 55 11.33 -0.69 -7.15
C TYR A 55 12.69 -0.02 -6.88
N ASP A 56 13.68 -0.19 -7.76
CA ASP A 56 14.98 0.46 -7.62
C ASP A 56 14.89 1.98 -7.76
N LEU A 57 14.07 2.46 -8.70
CA LEU A 57 13.79 3.88 -8.85
C LEU A 57 13.03 4.41 -7.63
N SER A 58 12.01 3.69 -7.16
CA SER A 58 11.25 4.06 -5.97
C SER A 58 12.16 4.21 -4.74
N ILE A 59 13.10 3.27 -4.53
CA ILE A 59 14.06 3.35 -3.42
C ILE A 59 14.94 4.59 -3.57
N LYS A 60 15.55 4.80 -4.74
CA LYS A 60 16.41 5.96 -5.02
C LYS A 60 15.68 7.29 -4.81
N LEU A 61 14.41 7.38 -5.21
CA LEU A 61 13.59 8.58 -5.02
C LEU A 61 13.25 8.82 -3.54
N ALA A 62 13.08 7.76 -2.76
CA ALA A 62 12.71 7.84 -1.34
C ALA A 62 13.90 8.00 -0.38
N GLU A 63 15.13 7.63 -0.78
CA GLU A 63 16.35 7.71 0.04
C GLU A 63 16.60 9.09 0.65
N ASN A 64 16.23 10.16 -0.07
CA ASN A 64 16.47 11.55 0.35
C ASN A 64 15.31 12.21 1.08
N LEU A 65 14.20 11.51 1.31
CA LEU A 65 12.98 12.09 1.89
C LEU A 65 12.94 12.02 3.43
N GLY A 66 13.92 11.33 4.03
CA GLY A 66 14.04 11.17 5.48
C GLY A 66 13.17 10.05 6.05
N ASP A 67 13.34 9.81 7.35
CA ASP A 67 12.74 8.66 8.05
C ASP A 67 11.19 8.70 8.13
N GLU A 68 10.56 9.85 7.84
CA GLU A 68 9.09 10.00 7.83
C GLU A 68 8.44 9.16 6.73
N TRP A 69 9.13 8.95 5.61
CA TRP A 69 8.66 8.16 4.46
C TRP A 69 9.23 6.74 4.44
N ALA A 70 9.77 6.28 5.59
CA ALA A 70 10.34 4.94 5.73
C ALA A 70 9.38 3.84 5.27
N PHE A 71 8.08 3.99 5.50
CA PHE A 71 7.03 3.07 5.06
C PHE A 71 7.08 2.78 3.54
N SER A 72 7.33 3.80 2.71
CA SER A 72 7.47 3.68 1.25
C SER A 72 8.68 2.82 0.85
N LEU A 73 9.77 2.87 1.62
CA LEU A 73 10.94 2.01 1.41
C LEU A 73 10.66 0.56 1.83
N GLY A 74 9.96 0.36 2.96
CA GLY A 74 9.65 -0.97 3.47
C GLY A 74 8.89 -1.84 2.46
N VAL A 75 7.91 -1.27 1.77
CA VAL A 75 7.14 -2.01 0.74
C VAL A 75 7.99 -2.37 -0.47
N CYS A 76 8.96 -1.52 -0.84
CA CYS A 76 9.90 -1.81 -1.92
C CYS A 76 10.87 -2.94 -1.54
N TYR A 77 11.43 -2.90 -0.33
CA TYR A 77 12.28 -3.98 0.18
C TYR A 77 11.53 -5.31 0.21
N ALA A 78 10.27 -5.32 0.65
CA ALA A 78 9.44 -6.51 0.64
C ALA A 78 9.24 -7.07 -0.77
N GLN A 79 8.99 -6.22 -1.77
CA GLN A 79 8.84 -6.66 -3.16
C GLN A 79 10.15 -7.15 -3.78
N LYS A 80 11.28 -6.59 -3.36
CA LYS A 80 12.62 -7.11 -3.69
C LYS A 80 13.02 -8.36 -2.88
N LYS A 81 12.12 -8.89 -2.03
CA LYS A 81 12.34 -10.03 -1.14
C LYS A 81 13.46 -9.81 -0.10
N MET A 82 13.82 -8.55 0.14
CA MET A 82 14.72 -8.12 1.20
C MET A 82 13.93 -8.05 2.51
N TYR A 83 13.45 -9.21 2.95
CA TYR A 83 12.51 -9.30 4.06
C TYR A 83 13.08 -8.81 5.41
N PRO A 84 14.34 -9.09 5.78
CA PRO A 84 14.91 -8.54 7.02
C PRO A 84 14.87 -7.01 7.06
N GLU A 85 15.25 -6.35 5.97
CA GLU A 85 15.26 -4.90 5.82
C GLU A 85 13.84 -4.33 5.82
N ALA A 86 12.91 -4.99 5.12
CA ALA A 86 11.50 -4.62 5.12
C ALA A 86 10.89 -4.70 6.52
N ILE A 87 11.12 -5.80 7.24
CA ILE A 87 10.61 -6.00 8.61
C ILE A 87 11.18 -4.93 9.54
N ALA A 88 12.50 -4.72 9.54
CA ALA A 88 13.13 -3.72 10.41
C ALA A 88 12.60 -2.31 10.13
N ASN A 89 12.37 -1.97 8.87
CA ASN A 89 11.80 -0.69 8.46
C ASN A 89 10.36 -0.52 8.98
N PHE A 90 9.49 -1.52 8.77
CA PHE A 90 8.11 -1.48 9.25
C PHE A 90 8.02 -1.47 10.78
N GLU A 91 8.82 -2.28 11.48
CA GLU A 91 8.87 -2.29 12.94
C GLU A 91 9.28 -0.91 13.49
N LYS A 92 10.30 -0.26 12.90
CA LYS A 92 10.72 1.11 13.26
C LYS A 92 9.58 2.12 13.04
N SER A 93 8.91 2.06 11.89
CA SER A 93 7.77 2.95 11.58
C SER A 93 6.63 2.77 12.57
N ILE A 94 6.23 1.52 12.83
CA ILE A 94 5.15 1.15 13.76
C ILE A 94 5.46 1.58 15.19
N ALA A 95 6.71 1.45 15.64
CA ALA A 95 7.12 1.91 16.97
C ALA A 95 6.95 3.42 17.14
N ARG A 96 7.19 4.21 16.07
CA ARG A 96 7.04 5.67 16.09
C ARG A 96 5.58 6.13 16.04
N THR A 97 4.73 5.42 15.30
CA THR A 97 3.33 5.82 15.08
C THR A 97 2.36 5.27 16.13
N GLY A 98 2.86 4.55 17.14
CA GLY A 98 2.04 3.99 18.21
C GLY A 98 1.30 2.70 17.81
N ARG A 99 1.85 1.95 16.84
CA ARG A 99 1.32 0.65 16.40
C ARG A 99 -0.13 0.73 15.87
N GLN A 100 -0.34 1.63 14.92
CA GLN A 100 -1.62 1.78 14.21
C GLN A 100 -1.99 0.52 13.40
N THR A 101 -3.29 0.25 13.26
CA THR A 101 -3.83 -0.99 12.70
C THR A 101 -3.46 -1.20 11.23
N ASP A 102 -3.42 -0.14 10.43
CA ASP A 102 -3.18 -0.25 8.99
C ASP A 102 -1.77 -0.78 8.69
N SER A 103 -0.78 -0.29 9.43
CA SER A 103 0.60 -0.75 9.34
C SER A 103 0.78 -2.20 9.81
N LEU A 104 -0.09 -2.71 10.69
CA LEU A 104 -0.04 -4.09 11.17
C LEU A 104 -0.42 -5.10 10.07
N GLY A 105 -1.39 -4.77 9.21
CA GLY A 105 -1.79 -5.67 8.11
C GLY A 105 -0.64 -5.93 7.13
N LEU A 106 0.10 -4.87 6.77
CA LEU A 106 1.28 -4.98 5.91
C LEU A 106 2.47 -5.64 6.61
N LEU A 107 2.72 -5.36 7.89
CA LEU A 107 3.74 -6.08 8.65
C LEU A 107 3.44 -7.58 8.70
N ALA A 108 2.17 -7.96 8.94
CA ALA A 108 1.73 -9.35 8.92
C ALA A 108 1.95 -10.00 7.55
N LEU A 109 1.60 -9.29 6.47
CA LEU A 109 1.89 -9.73 5.11
C LEU A 109 3.38 -10.02 4.92
N ILE A 110 4.25 -9.08 5.30
CA ILE A 110 5.70 -9.17 5.12
C ILE A 110 6.29 -10.31 5.97
N TYR A 111 5.88 -10.46 7.23
CA TYR A 111 6.27 -11.63 8.04
C TYR A 111 5.88 -12.94 7.33
N GLY A 112 4.67 -13.01 6.79
CA GLY A 112 4.18 -14.17 6.08
C GLY A 112 5.01 -14.53 4.85
N LEU A 113 5.32 -13.53 4.02
CA LEU A 113 6.22 -13.65 2.85
C LEU A 113 7.64 -14.07 3.24
N ALA A 114 8.11 -13.65 4.42
CA ALA A 114 9.38 -14.05 5.01
C ALA A 114 9.36 -15.46 5.66
N GLY A 115 8.25 -16.18 5.58
CA GLY A 115 8.07 -17.49 6.20
C GLY A 115 7.73 -17.45 7.71
N ARG A 116 7.64 -16.26 8.31
CA ARG A 116 7.32 -16.02 9.73
C ARG A 116 5.82 -16.08 9.99
N LYS A 117 5.22 -17.25 9.72
CA LYS A 117 3.77 -17.46 9.83
C LYS A 117 3.25 -17.39 11.27
N SER A 118 4.09 -17.64 12.28
CA SER A 118 3.68 -17.53 13.69
C SER A 118 3.40 -16.08 14.06
N GLU A 119 4.29 -15.18 13.65
CA GLU A 119 4.25 -13.74 13.85
C GLU A 119 3.08 -13.12 13.09
N THR A 120 2.84 -13.58 11.86
CA THR A 120 1.64 -13.22 11.09
C THR A 120 0.35 -13.57 11.86
N ARG A 121 0.26 -14.78 12.43
CA ARG A 121 -0.91 -15.19 13.23
C ARG A 121 -1.06 -14.37 14.51
N LYS A 122 0.04 -14.00 15.18
CA LYS A 122 0.01 -13.12 16.35
C LYS A 122 -0.62 -11.77 16.00
N ILE A 123 -0.22 -11.16 14.88
CA ILE A 123 -0.82 -9.90 14.42
C ILE A 123 -2.31 -10.08 14.07
N ILE A 124 -2.69 -11.18 13.40
CA ILE A 124 -4.11 -11.44 13.12
C ILE A 124 -4.93 -11.53 14.41
N SER A 125 -4.40 -12.21 15.44
CA SER A 125 -5.06 -12.29 16.75
C SER A 125 -5.18 -10.91 17.40
N GLU A 126 -4.11 -10.11 17.38
CA GLU A 126 -4.11 -8.74 17.88
C GLU A 126 -5.14 -7.86 17.17
N LEU A 127 -5.19 -7.91 15.83
CA LEU A 127 -6.16 -7.16 15.03
C LEU A 127 -7.61 -7.56 15.38
N LYS A 128 -7.88 -8.86 15.58
CA LYS A 128 -9.21 -9.35 16.00
C LYS A 128 -9.60 -8.93 17.41
N GLU A 129 -8.64 -8.81 18.31
CA GLU A 129 -8.88 -8.32 19.65
C GLU A 129 -9.22 -6.83 19.60
N ARG A 130 -8.41 -6.03 18.91
CA ARG A 130 -8.66 -4.59 18.71
C ARG A 130 -9.97 -4.31 18.00
N SER A 131 -10.37 -5.18 17.05
CA SER A 131 -11.63 -5.02 16.30
C SER A 131 -12.88 -5.17 17.17
N ARG A 132 -12.75 -5.58 18.44
CA ARG A 132 -13.88 -5.62 19.39
C ARG A 132 -14.21 -4.23 19.93
N ASP A 133 -13.20 -3.38 20.08
CA ASP A 133 -13.34 -2.08 20.73
C ASP A 133 -13.22 -0.92 19.72
N HIS A 134 -12.55 -1.15 18.59
CA HIS A 134 -12.29 -0.14 17.56
C HIS A 134 -12.55 -0.71 16.17
N TYR A 135 -12.99 0.12 15.24
CA TYR A 135 -13.13 -0.30 13.86
C TYR A 135 -11.75 -0.61 13.24
N VAL A 136 -11.67 -1.70 12.48
CA VAL A 136 -10.47 -2.11 11.73
C VAL A 136 -10.89 -2.39 10.30
N PHE A 137 -10.27 -1.68 9.35
CA PHE A 137 -10.54 -1.85 7.94
C PHE A 137 -10.38 -3.32 7.48
N PRO A 138 -11.35 -3.88 6.74
CA PRO A 138 -11.27 -5.27 6.27
C PRO A 138 -10.01 -5.56 5.44
N SER A 139 -9.50 -4.58 4.67
CA SER A 139 -8.27 -4.72 3.88
C SER A 139 -7.05 -5.07 4.73
N VAL A 140 -6.99 -4.62 6.00
CA VAL A 140 -5.90 -4.94 6.94
C VAL A 140 -5.86 -6.45 7.20
N PHE A 141 -7.02 -7.08 7.40
CA PHE A 141 -7.12 -8.52 7.52
C PHE A 141 -6.80 -9.23 6.19
N ALA A 142 -7.22 -8.66 5.05
CA ALA A 142 -6.92 -9.23 3.75
C ALA A 142 -5.41 -9.38 3.53
N TYR A 143 -4.62 -8.32 3.78
CA TYR A 143 -3.16 -8.37 3.69
C TYR A 143 -2.56 -9.40 4.66
N ALA A 144 -3.03 -9.45 5.91
CA ALA A 144 -2.52 -10.39 6.89
C ALA A 144 -2.78 -11.86 6.49
N TYR A 145 -3.97 -12.19 5.98
CA TYR A 145 -4.27 -13.54 5.48
C TYR A 145 -3.53 -13.87 4.20
N LEU A 146 -3.28 -12.89 3.35
CA LEU A 146 -2.45 -13.06 2.16
C LEU A 146 -1.02 -13.44 2.54
N GLY A 147 -0.47 -12.89 3.63
CA GLY A 147 0.82 -13.30 4.21
C GLY A 147 0.85 -14.77 4.63
N LEU A 148 -0.27 -15.32 5.09
CA LEU A 148 -0.37 -16.76 5.40
C LEU A 148 -0.48 -17.65 4.15
N GLY A 149 -0.63 -17.05 2.97
CA GLY A 149 -0.98 -17.75 1.73
C GLY A 149 -2.45 -18.16 1.66
N ASN A 150 -3.30 -17.66 2.57
CA ASN A 150 -4.73 -17.97 2.60
C ASN A 150 -5.50 -17.01 1.68
N LYS A 151 -5.46 -17.30 0.38
CA LYS A 151 -6.12 -16.49 -0.64
C LYS A 151 -7.63 -16.39 -0.44
N ASP A 152 -8.29 -17.47 -0.03
CA ASP A 152 -9.74 -17.48 0.16
C ASP A 152 -10.19 -16.47 1.21
N ARG A 153 -9.53 -16.44 2.37
CA ARG A 153 -9.82 -15.44 3.40
C ARG A 153 -9.42 -14.04 2.96
N ALA A 154 -8.27 -13.89 2.30
CA ALA A 154 -7.87 -12.59 1.77
C ALA A 154 -8.94 -12.00 0.84
N LEU A 155 -9.47 -12.82 -0.08
CA LEU A 155 -10.55 -12.43 -0.99
C LEU A 155 -11.86 -12.12 -0.26
N THR A 156 -12.25 -12.91 0.74
CA THR A 156 -13.43 -12.61 1.56
C THR A 156 -13.32 -11.24 2.23
N TYR A 157 -12.15 -10.91 2.78
CA TYR A 157 -11.94 -9.60 3.38
C TYR A 157 -11.86 -8.46 2.35
N LEU A 158 -11.37 -8.71 1.13
CA LEU A 158 -11.41 -7.71 0.05
C LEU A 158 -12.83 -7.47 -0.47
N GLU A 159 -13.66 -8.50 -0.52
CA GLU A 159 -15.08 -8.36 -0.85
C GLU A 159 -15.81 -7.58 0.24
N GLN A 160 -15.53 -7.86 1.52
CA GLN A 160 -16.05 -7.07 2.64
C GLN A 160 -15.55 -5.62 2.60
N ALA A 161 -14.26 -5.40 2.28
CA ALA A 161 -13.69 -4.07 2.07
C ALA A 161 -14.49 -3.28 1.01
N TYR A 162 -15.04 -3.96 0.00
CA TYR A 162 -15.86 -3.32 -1.02
C TYR A 162 -17.24 -2.93 -0.50
N GLU A 163 -17.90 -3.82 0.24
CA GLU A 163 -19.19 -3.49 0.85
C GLU A 163 -19.06 -2.33 1.85
N GLU A 164 -17.92 -2.25 2.56
CA GLU A 164 -17.65 -1.24 3.58
C GLU A 164 -16.94 0.02 3.04
N GLN A 165 -16.72 0.13 1.73
CA GLN A 165 -16.06 1.29 1.10
C GLN A 165 -14.67 1.60 1.69
N ASP A 166 -13.92 0.55 1.99
CA ASP A 166 -12.56 0.63 2.52
C ASP A 166 -11.63 1.42 1.55
N PRO A 167 -10.97 2.49 2.02
CA PRO A 167 -10.11 3.34 1.19
C PRO A 167 -8.97 2.59 0.49
N ALA A 168 -8.51 1.47 1.05
CA ALA A 168 -7.43 0.69 0.45
C ALA A 168 -7.80 0.15 -0.94
N LEU A 169 -9.10 0.04 -1.26
CA LEU A 169 -9.57 -0.39 -2.58
C LEU A 169 -9.22 0.56 -3.71
N PHE A 170 -8.88 1.82 -3.40
CA PHE A 170 -8.33 2.75 -4.37
C PHE A 170 -7.11 2.16 -5.11
N TYR A 171 -6.28 1.36 -4.42
CA TYR A 171 -5.11 0.70 -5.00
C TYR A 171 -5.36 -0.75 -5.42
N LEU A 172 -6.60 -1.25 -5.39
CA LEU A 172 -6.92 -2.66 -5.70
C LEU A 172 -6.41 -3.07 -7.09
N LYS A 173 -6.51 -2.18 -8.08
CA LYS A 173 -6.07 -2.43 -9.45
C LYS A 173 -4.55 -2.47 -9.58
N VAL A 174 -3.80 -1.68 -8.82
CA VAL A 174 -2.36 -1.45 -9.06
C VAL A 174 -1.44 -2.07 -8.01
N GLY A 175 -1.96 -2.35 -6.81
CA GLY A 175 -1.21 -2.85 -5.67
C GLY A 175 -0.36 -4.11 -5.97
N PRO A 176 0.98 -4.03 -5.88
CA PRO A 176 1.88 -5.16 -6.14
C PRO A 176 1.65 -6.38 -5.26
N PHE A 177 1.26 -6.17 -4.00
CA PHE A 177 1.03 -7.29 -3.08
C PHE A 177 -0.20 -8.13 -3.45
N LEU A 178 -1.10 -7.59 -4.27
CA LEU A 178 -2.31 -8.28 -4.72
C LEU A 178 -2.09 -9.10 -6.00
N ASP A 179 -0.89 -9.06 -6.59
CA ASP A 179 -0.54 -9.81 -7.79
C ASP A 179 -0.89 -11.32 -7.70
N PRO A 180 -0.69 -12.01 -6.55
CA PRO A 180 -1.11 -13.42 -6.40
C PRO A 180 -2.62 -13.66 -6.48
N LEU A 181 -3.45 -12.62 -6.30
CA LEU A 181 -4.91 -12.69 -6.37
C LEU A 181 -5.47 -12.33 -7.74
N ARG A 182 -4.70 -11.65 -8.60
CA ARG A 182 -5.14 -11.23 -9.95
C ARG A 182 -5.71 -12.36 -10.84
N PRO A 183 -5.17 -13.60 -10.84
CA PRO A 183 -5.76 -14.68 -11.64
C PRO A 183 -7.03 -15.26 -11.01
N GLU A 184 -7.37 -14.93 -9.77
CA GLU A 184 -8.51 -15.52 -9.06
C GLU A 184 -9.84 -14.96 -9.60
N PRO A 185 -10.83 -15.80 -9.97
CA PRO A 185 -12.11 -15.34 -10.52
C PRO A 185 -12.84 -14.36 -9.61
N ARG A 186 -12.78 -14.57 -8.29
CA ARG A 186 -13.37 -13.67 -7.28
C ARG A 186 -12.73 -12.28 -7.30
N PHE A 187 -11.41 -12.20 -7.46
CA PHE A 187 -10.71 -10.92 -7.58
C PHE A 187 -11.08 -10.18 -8.87
N GLN A 188 -11.16 -10.89 -9.99
CA GLN A 188 -11.58 -10.29 -11.26
C GLN A 188 -13.02 -9.78 -11.21
N ALA A 189 -13.92 -10.52 -10.53
CA ALA A 189 -15.28 -10.05 -10.29
C ALA A 189 -15.30 -8.79 -9.42
N LEU A 190 -14.49 -8.76 -8.35
CA LEU A 190 -14.34 -7.58 -7.49
C LEU A 190 -13.85 -6.35 -8.27
N LEU A 191 -12.82 -6.49 -9.12
CA LEU A 191 -12.34 -5.40 -9.97
C LEU A 191 -13.44 -4.82 -10.88
N ARG A 192 -14.32 -5.67 -11.42
CA ARG A 192 -15.47 -5.23 -12.22
C ARG A 192 -16.51 -4.48 -11.38
N ARG A 193 -16.73 -4.88 -10.13
CA ARG A 193 -17.68 -4.23 -9.22
C ARG A 193 -17.22 -2.83 -8.79
N VAL A 194 -15.92 -2.66 -8.54
CA VAL A 194 -15.33 -1.34 -8.21
C VAL A 194 -15.53 -0.32 -9.34
N ASN A 195 -15.70 -0.79 -10.58
CA ASN A 195 -16.04 0.05 -11.73
C ASN A 195 -15.06 1.23 -11.90
N PHE A 196 -13.77 0.93 -11.95
CA PHE A 196 -12.72 1.93 -12.17
C PHE A 196 -13.01 2.71 -13.47
N PRO A 197 -12.93 4.06 -13.45
CA PRO A 197 -13.07 4.85 -14.65
C PRO A 197 -11.99 4.45 -15.68
N GLN A 198 -12.39 4.45 -16.95
CA GLN A 198 -11.50 4.23 -18.09
C GLN A 198 -10.67 5.48 -18.39
#